data_AF-A0A1X7SQW3-F1
#
_entry.id   AF-A0A1X7SQW3-F1
#
_cell.length_a   1.000
_cell.length_b   1.000
_cell.length_c   1.000
_cell.angle_alpha   90.00
_cell.angle_beta   90.00
_cell.angle_gamma   90.00
#
_symmetry.space_group_name_H-M   'P 1'
#
loop_
_entity.id
_entity.type
_entity.pdbx_description
1 polymer ?
#
loop_
_entity_poly.entity_id
_entity_poly.type
_entity_poly.pdbx_seq_one_letter_code
_entity_poly.pdbx_strand_id
1 'polypeptide(L)'
;MTNSNVSNNENCFIHKSSWDTDESGGGGKIHYELNVTNVLGLNGVYITNCRIENNTGISGGGLYVCSSIGLPSVPSLVTIEGTQFIGNSAFLGSALYYGQRFSSVTVSFKQVIANLNNCNFNGNTPICQKKNQTTHSFLPCSGIIYSNSFDLHLLGDFEFDDNADTPIVLHSADLVVMSNSTLNFTNNIANEGGGGMGFYDCSYLTVYPNTSFYFINNKVLTNTGGGAIYSGRCNGDDQASLVTSECFVRLYNLYTHPEKWNSTFNFWDNTVNTKINSVFVTSMEPCWFPENNSMIVQNPDIQGAFCWSNWHYNTIEMENGLDLTSCKDNVKSGISFIGVKNSTVLLYSGQKLPEIELYDGKNKSVDVTNQQLSYCIVKGIASFYKPNHFISSSTNCTSKYGDGQRIFGNTASSIQVKVDTVDGLSISFNVDFLQCDWPLEQ
;
A
#
# COMPACT_ATOMS: atom_id res chain seq x y z
N MET A 1 10.78 -36.82 -15.27
CA MET A 1 11.36 -36.44 -16.58
C MET A 1 10.24 -36.00 -17.50
N THR A 2 10.13 -34.69 -17.71
CA THR A 2 9.70 -34.06 -18.96
C THR A 2 10.37 -32.70 -18.97
N ASN A 3 11.43 -32.60 -19.77
CA ASN A 3 12.04 -31.32 -20.14
C ASN A 3 10.97 -30.49 -20.85
N SER A 4 10.57 -29.36 -20.29
CA SER A 4 10.07 -28.26 -21.11
C SER A 4 11.22 -27.29 -21.32
N ASN A 5 12.00 -27.54 -22.38
CA ASN A 5 12.79 -26.47 -22.99
C ASN A 5 11.80 -25.38 -23.43
N VAL A 6 11.81 -24.23 -22.76
CA VAL A 6 11.23 -23.00 -23.33
C VAL A 6 12.36 -22.33 -24.10
N SER A 7 12.57 -22.77 -25.32
CA SER A 7 13.37 -22.04 -26.31
C SER A 7 12.66 -22.03 -27.66
N ASN A 8 12.50 -20.80 -28.16
CA ASN A 8 12.07 -20.37 -29.48
C ASN A 8 10.61 -20.61 -29.93
N ASN A 9 10.01 -19.48 -30.30
CA ASN A 9 8.80 -19.20 -31.09
C ASN A 9 7.52 -18.87 -30.31
N GLU A 10 7.07 -17.62 -30.50
CA GLU A 10 5.67 -17.16 -30.56
C GLU A 10 4.66 -17.94 -29.69
N ASN A 11 4.80 -17.85 -28.37
CA ASN A 11 3.78 -18.39 -27.47
C ASN A 11 2.75 -17.30 -27.14
N CYS A 12 1.83 -17.04 -28.07
CA CYS A 12 0.54 -16.45 -27.75
C CYS A 12 -0.32 -17.52 -27.08
N PHE A 13 -0.27 -17.60 -25.76
CA PHE A 13 -1.18 -18.48 -25.01
C PHE A 13 -2.59 -17.86 -25.03
N ILE A 14 -3.49 -18.46 -25.82
CA ILE A 14 -4.93 -18.28 -25.67
C ILE A 14 -5.49 -19.65 -25.30
N HIS A 15 -5.99 -19.81 -24.07
CA HIS A 15 -6.89 -20.92 -23.77
C HIS A 15 -7.97 -20.53 -22.76
N LYS A 16 -9.23 -20.54 -23.24
CA LYS A 16 -10.44 -20.53 -22.41
C LYS A 16 -10.47 -21.80 -21.56
N SER A 17 -10.43 -21.69 -20.25
CA SER A 17 -10.87 -22.77 -19.37
C SER A 17 -11.95 -22.29 -18.42
N SER A 18 -12.99 -23.10 -18.31
CA SER A 18 -14.00 -23.06 -17.26
C SER A 18 -13.35 -22.91 -15.89
N TRP A 19 -14.00 -22.12 -15.05
CA TRP A 19 -13.52 -21.66 -13.75
C TRP A 19 -13.31 -22.84 -12.80
N ASP A 20 -12.06 -23.22 -12.56
CA ASP A 20 -11.66 -23.91 -11.34
C ASP A 20 -11.17 -22.87 -10.33
N THR A 21 -11.69 -22.94 -9.11
CA THR A 21 -11.67 -21.93 -8.06
C THR A 21 -10.34 -21.77 -7.32
N ASP A 22 -9.25 -22.34 -7.84
CA ASP A 22 -7.98 -22.40 -7.12
C ASP A 22 -6.94 -21.47 -7.80
N GLU A 23 -7.02 -20.18 -7.45
CA GLU A 23 -6.03 -19.15 -7.83
C GLU A 23 -5.83 -19.03 -9.36
N SER A 24 -6.78 -18.42 -10.07
CA SER A 24 -6.76 -18.34 -11.53
C SER A 24 -6.34 -16.96 -12.05
N GLY A 25 -5.32 -16.97 -12.91
CA GLY A 25 -5.05 -15.88 -13.84
C GLY A 25 -5.93 -16.03 -15.07
N GLY A 26 -6.57 -14.94 -15.49
CA GLY A 26 -7.60 -14.98 -16.54
C GLY A 26 -7.03 -15.28 -17.92
N GLY A 27 -5.85 -14.76 -18.25
CA GLY A 27 -5.15 -15.00 -19.52
C GLY A 27 -4.06 -16.08 -19.44
N GLY A 28 -3.49 -16.34 -18.26
CA GLY A 28 -2.47 -17.39 -18.08
C GLY A 28 -1.97 -17.54 -16.65
N LYS A 29 -1.35 -18.68 -16.37
CA LYS A 29 -0.80 -19.04 -15.05
C LYS A 29 0.62 -19.59 -15.19
N ILE A 30 1.57 -19.00 -14.47
CA ILE A 30 2.94 -19.46 -14.31
C ILE A 30 3.12 -19.87 -12.85
N HIS A 31 3.55 -21.11 -12.62
CA HIS A 31 3.78 -21.62 -11.28
C HIS A 31 5.20 -22.20 -11.19
N TYR A 32 6.02 -21.65 -10.30
CA TYR A 32 7.32 -22.19 -9.92
C TYR A 32 7.17 -23.10 -8.71
N GLU A 33 7.32 -24.40 -8.91
CA GLU A 33 7.43 -25.37 -7.83
C GLU A 33 8.91 -25.54 -7.44
N LEU A 34 9.35 -24.79 -6.45
CA LEU A 34 10.69 -24.88 -5.91
C LEU A 34 10.77 -26.05 -4.90
N ASN A 35 11.64 -27.03 -5.19
CA ASN A 35 11.86 -28.20 -4.34
C ASN A 35 13.01 -27.94 -3.35
N VAL A 36 12.75 -28.15 -2.05
CA VAL A 36 13.68 -27.94 -0.93
C VAL A 36 14.90 -28.87 -0.92
N THR A 37 14.99 -29.84 -1.85
CA THR A 37 16.04 -30.88 -1.83
C THR A 37 17.01 -30.84 -3.01
N ASN A 38 16.71 -30.07 -4.06
CA ASN A 38 17.51 -30.01 -5.28
C ASN A 38 17.99 -28.58 -5.54
N VAL A 39 19.27 -28.45 -5.94
CA VAL A 39 19.80 -27.21 -6.51
C VAL A 39 19.12 -27.01 -7.86
N LEU A 40 18.20 -26.06 -7.93
CA LEU A 40 17.57 -25.67 -9.19
C LEU A 40 18.56 -24.80 -9.97
N GLY A 41 18.72 -25.09 -11.27
CA GLY A 41 19.43 -24.21 -12.19
C GLY A 41 18.63 -22.92 -12.46
N LEU A 42 19.19 -22.02 -13.27
CA LEU A 42 18.47 -20.83 -13.78
C LEU A 42 17.23 -21.29 -14.56
N ASN A 43 16.03 -21.03 -14.03
CA ASN A 43 14.76 -21.25 -14.73
C ASN A 43 14.18 -19.92 -15.18
N GLY A 44 13.92 -19.79 -16.48
CA GLY A 44 13.40 -18.57 -17.09
C GLY A 44 12.11 -18.83 -17.86
N VAL A 45 11.09 -18.01 -17.64
CA VAL A 45 9.91 -17.92 -18.51
C VAL A 45 9.97 -16.59 -19.24
N TYR A 46 9.73 -16.62 -20.55
CA TYR A 46 9.77 -15.45 -21.43
C TYR A 46 8.43 -15.30 -22.15
N ILE A 47 7.82 -14.12 -22.02
CA ILE A 47 6.61 -13.71 -22.73
C ILE A 47 6.96 -12.44 -23.48
N THR A 48 6.89 -12.46 -24.80
CA THR A 48 7.38 -11.36 -25.63
C THR A 48 6.38 -10.96 -26.70
N ASN A 49 6.15 -9.67 -26.89
CA ASN A 49 5.33 -9.11 -27.97
C ASN A 49 3.90 -9.67 -28.00
N CYS A 50 3.33 -9.91 -26.82
CA CYS A 50 1.97 -10.44 -26.68
C CYS A 50 0.95 -9.30 -26.47
N ARG A 51 -0.31 -9.60 -26.78
CA ARG A 51 -1.45 -8.79 -26.37
C ARG A 51 -2.38 -9.64 -25.52
N ILE A 52 -2.47 -9.31 -24.24
CA ILE A 52 -3.28 -10.01 -23.24
C ILE A 52 -4.43 -9.09 -22.89
N GLU A 53 -5.62 -9.39 -23.41
CA GLU A 53 -6.75 -8.46 -23.33
C GLU A 53 -8.05 -9.10 -22.89
N ASN A 54 -8.88 -8.32 -22.18
CA ASN A 54 -10.25 -8.66 -21.80
C ASN A 54 -10.38 -9.99 -21.04
N ASN A 55 -9.36 -10.35 -20.26
CA ASN A 55 -9.39 -11.52 -19.42
C ASN A 55 -9.95 -11.19 -18.03
N THR A 56 -10.58 -12.18 -17.40
CA THR A 56 -11.08 -12.08 -16.03
C THR A 56 -10.52 -13.23 -15.19
N GLY A 57 -9.84 -12.90 -14.11
CA GLY A 57 -9.31 -13.86 -13.14
C GLY A 57 -9.74 -13.55 -11.70
N ILE A 58 -9.32 -14.38 -10.75
CA ILE A 58 -9.40 -14.03 -9.31
C ILE A 58 -8.17 -13.21 -8.95
N SER A 59 -6.98 -13.65 -9.34
CA SER A 59 -5.73 -12.93 -9.16
C SER A 59 -4.96 -13.00 -10.47
N GLY A 60 -4.45 -11.87 -10.97
CA GLY A 60 -3.70 -11.86 -12.23
C GLY A 60 -4.63 -11.96 -13.44
N GLY A 61 -5.50 -10.97 -13.64
CA GLY A 61 -6.52 -11.02 -14.69
C GLY A 61 -5.93 -11.30 -16.07
N GLY A 62 -4.79 -10.68 -16.38
CA GLY A 62 -3.93 -11.08 -17.49
C GLY A 62 -3.10 -12.33 -17.15
N LEU A 63 -2.09 -12.19 -16.29
CA LEU A 63 -1.25 -13.32 -15.86
C LEU A 63 -1.16 -13.43 -14.35
N TYR A 64 -1.24 -14.67 -13.87
CA TYR A 64 -0.93 -15.06 -12.51
C TYR A 64 0.43 -15.73 -12.45
N VAL A 65 1.33 -15.19 -11.63
CA VAL A 65 2.66 -15.74 -11.39
C VAL A 65 2.79 -16.08 -9.92
N CYS A 66 3.08 -17.33 -9.60
CA CYS A 66 3.35 -17.72 -8.23
C CYS A 66 4.55 -18.65 -8.08
N SER A 67 5.09 -18.69 -6.86
CA SER A 67 6.18 -19.59 -6.48
C SER A 67 5.91 -20.25 -5.13
N SER A 68 6.36 -21.49 -4.97
CA SER A 68 6.54 -22.13 -3.65
C SER A 68 7.87 -21.69 -3.01
N ILE A 69 8.11 -22.06 -1.74
CA ILE A 69 9.38 -21.81 -1.03
C ILE A 69 10.43 -22.83 -1.47
N GLY A 70 11.63 -22.40 -1.87
CA GLY A 70 12.78 -23.24 -2.22
C GLY A 70 14.03 -22.96 -1.38
N LEU A 71 15.12 -23.69 -1.64
CA LEU A 71 16.45 -23.40 -1.08
C LEU A 71 17.15 -22.25 -1.85
N PRO A 72 17.93 -21.41 -1.16
CA PRO A 72 18.65 -20.30 -1.78
C PRO A 72 19.84 -20.85 -2.56
N SER A 73 19.77 -20.87 -3.89
CA SER A 73 20.98 -21.10 -4.70
C SER A 73 20.99 -20.39 -6.05
N VAL A 74 19.83 -20.21 -6.70
CA VAL A 74 19.75 -19.50 -8.00
C VAL A 74 18.37 -18.83 -8.16
N PRO A 75 18.30 -17.53 -8.52
CA PRO A 75 17.03 -16.87 -8.80
C PRO A 75 16.40 -17.40 -10.10
N SER A 76 15.08 -17.60 -10.09
CA SER A 76 14.29 -17.82 -11.30
C SER A 76 13.80 -16.48 -11.86
N LEU A 77 13.61 -16.41 -13.17
CA LEU A 77 13.22 -15.18 -13.86
C LEU A 77 11.90 -15.37 -14.59
N VAL A 78 11.00 -14.40 -14.44
CA VAL A 78 9.89 -14.20 -15.37
C VAL A 78 10.19 -12.93 -16.14
N THR A 79 10.39 -13.04 -17.45
CA THR A 79 10.64 -11.89 -18.32
C THR A 79 9.42 -11.65 -19.21
N ILE A 80 8.85 -10.45 -19.13
CA ILE A 80 7.74 -10.01 -19.97
C ILE A 80 8.21 -8.80 -20.77
N GLU A 81 8.23 -8.91 -22.11
CA GLU A 81 8.78 -7.88 -22.98
C GLU A 81 7.78 -7.46 -24.07
N GLY A 82 7.71 -6.16 -24.39
CA GLY A 82 6.92 -5.65 -25.52
C GLY A 82 5.43 -6.01 -25.44
N THR A 83 4.91 -6.29 -24.24
CA THR A 83 3.59 -6.91 -24.05
C THR A 83 2.58 -5.87 -23.60
N GLN A 84 1.35 -6.00 -24.11
CA GLN A 84 0.23 -5.12 -23.80
C GLN A 84 -0.81 -5.84 -22.96
N PHE A 85 -1.24 -5.21 -21.87
CA PHE A 85 -2.33 -5.66 -20.99
C PHE A 85 -3.50 -4.68 -21.09
N ILE A 86 -4.59 -5.10 -21.72
CA ILE A 86 -5.70 -4.19 -22.06
C ILE A 86 -7.02 -4.72 -21.50
N GLY A 87 -7.70 -3.91 -20.68
CA GLY A 87 -9.06 -4.25 -20.21
C GLY A 87 -9.15 -5.55 -19.41
N ASN A 88 -8.05 -6.02 -18.81
CA ASN A 88 -8.08 -7.20 -17.96
C ASN A 88 -8.65 -6.86 -16.59
N SER A 89 -9.14 -7.89 -15.89
CA SER A 89 -9.84 -7.73 -14.64
C SER A 89 -9.58 -8.87 -13.66
N ALA A 90 -9.37 -8.55 -12.39
CA ALA A 90 -9.23 -9.52 -11.32
C ALA A 90 -9.46 -8.89 -9.95
N PHE A 91 -9.59 -9.68 -8.89
CA PHE A 91 -9.65 -9.14 -7.53
C PHE A 91 -8.31 -8.54 -7.08
N LEU A 92 -7.19 -9.21 -7.38
CA LEU A 92 -5.83 -8.70 -7.16
C LEU A 92 -5.03 -8.72 -8.47
N GLY A 93 -4.34 -7.63 -8.79
CA GLY A 93 -3.48 -7.57 -9.98
C GLY A 93 -4.29 -7.80 -11.26
N SER A 94 -5.11 -6.82 -11.62
CA SER A 94 -6.03 -6.96 -12.78
C SER A 94 -5.31 -7.28 -14.09
N ALA A 95 -4.08 -6.81 -14.29
CA ALA A 95 -3.21 -7.25 -15.37
C ALA A 95 -2.26 -8.36 -14.92
N LEU A 96 -1.51 -8.12 -13.84
CA LEU A 96 -0.45 -9.00 -13.38
C LEU A 96 -0.53 -9.21 -11.88
N TYR A 97 -0.44 -10.46 -11.46
CA TYR A 97 -0.27 -10.83 -10.07
C TYR A 97 1.02 -11.63 -9.88
N TYR A 98 1.81 -11.23 -8.89
CA TYR A 98 2.97 -11.96 -8.40
C TYR A 98 2.77 -12.28 -6.92
N GLY A 99 2.90 -13.55 -6.53
CA GLY A 99 2.73 -13.94 -5.14
C GLY A 99 3.41 -15.24 -4.75
N GLN A 100 3.70 -15.40 -3.45
CA GLN A 100 4.26 -16.62 -2.89
C GLN A 100 3.17 -17.43 -2.18
N ARG A 101 3.11 -18.74 -2.44
CA ARG A 101 2.00 -19.60 -1.95
C ARG A 101 2.06 -19.93 -0.45
N PHE A 102 3.20 -19.67 0.21
CA PHE A 102 3.37 -19.91 1.64
C PHE A 102 4.07 -18.71 2.27
N SER A 103 3.37 -18.02 3.18
CA SER A 103 3.97 -17.02 4.08
C SER A 103 4.80 -17.78 5.12
N SER A 104 6.10 -17.84 4.90
CA SER A 104 7.04 -18.21 5.94
C SER A 104 7.79 -16.95 6.30
N VAL A 105 7.45 -16.39 7.46
CA VAL A 105 7.97 -15.18 8.14
C VAL A 105 9.52 -15.17 8.32
N THR A 106 10.23 -16.14 7.74
CA THR A 106 11.62 -16.48 8.03
C THR A 106 12.50 -16.64 6.79
N VAL A 107 11.99 -16.46 5.57
CA VAL A 107 12.79 -16.68 4.35
C VAL A 107 13.06 -15.36 3.66
N SER A 108 14.17 -14.72 4.03
CA SER A 108 14.72 -13.49 3.44
C SER A 108 15.23 -13.64 2.00
N PHE A 109 14.75 -14.63 1.25
CA PHE A 109 15.28 -14.96 -0.07
C PHE A 109 14.16 -14.86 -1.11
N LYS A 110 14.08 -13.70 -1.76
CA LYS A 110 13.23 -13.48 -2.94
C LYS A 110 13.79 -14.33 -4.10
N GLN A 111 13.11 -15.42 -4.42
CA GLN A 111 13.63 -16.47 -5.31
C GLN A 111 13.21 -16.32 -6.77
N VAL A 112 12.24 -15.45 -7.04
CA VAL A 112 11.79 -15.15 -8.39
C VAL A 112 11.84 -13.64 -8.58
N ILE A 113 12.49 -13.21 -9.67
CA ILE A 113 12.54 -11.81 -10.08
C ILE A 113 11.64 -11.66 -11.31
N ALA A 114 10.76 -10.67 -11.27
CA ALA A 114 9.92 -10.31 -12.41
C ALA A 114 10.60 -9.18 -13.19
N ASN A 115 11.13 -9.50 -14.37
CA ASN A 115 11.66 -8.52 -15.30
C ASN A 115 10.57 -8.13 -16.29
N LEU A 116 10.20 -6.86 -16.33
CA LEU A 116 9.31 -6.33 -17.35
C LEU A 116 10.12 -5.38 -18.24
N ASN A 117 9.84 -5.40 -19.55
CA ASN A 117 10.50 -4.56 -20.52
C ASN A 117 9.49 -3.99 -21.53
N ASN A 118 9.42 -2.67 -21.68
CA ASN A 118 8.57 -2.02 -22.68
C ASN A 118 7.10 -2.50 -22.70
N CYS A 119 6.41 -2.43 -21.55
CA CYS A 119 5.04 -2.94 -21.41
C CYS A 119 4.00 -1.82 -21.31
N ASN A 120 2.80 -2.07 -21.83
CA ASN A 120 1.66 -1.13 -21.75
C ASN A 120 0.50 -1.76 -20.95
N PHE A 121 -0.12 -0.97 -20.07
CA PHE A 121 -1.23 -1.33 -19.22
C PHE A 121 -2.35 -0.29 -19.41
N ASN A 122 -3.40 -0.66 -20.16
CA ASN A 122 -4.49 0.25 -20.49
C ASN A 122 -5.84 -0.29 -20.02
N GLY A 123 -6.60 0.53 -19.29
CA GLY A 123 -8.01 0.24 -18.97
C GLY A 123 -8.24 -1.00 -18.11
N ASN A 124 -7.22 -1.49 -17.41
CA ASN A 124 -7.36 -2.66 -16.53
C ASN A 124 -8.10 -2.26 -15.25
N THR A 125 -8.92 -3.17 -14.72
CA THR A 125 -9.87 -2.85 -13.65
C THR A 125 -9.96 -3.96 -12.62
N PRO A 126 -9.65 -3.70 -11.34
CA PRO A 126 -9.93 -4.65 -10.28
C PRO A 126 -11.44 -4.86 -10.07
N ILE A 127 -11.86 -6.12 -9.88
CA ILE A 127 -13.25 -6.47 -9.58
C ILE A 127 -13.37 -6.79 -8.09
N CYS A 128 -13.78 -5.81 -7.32
CA CYS A 128 -14.13 -5.97 -5.92
C CYS A 128 -15.48 -6.69 -5.81
N GLN A 129 -15.55 -7.85 -5.16
CA GLN A 129 -16.82 -8.52 -4.89
C GLN A 129 -17.67 -7.69 -3.92
N LYS A 130 -18.51 -6.81 -4.45
CA LYS A 130 -19.57 -6.13 -3.68
C LYS A 130 -20.69 -7.12 -3.40
N LYS A 131 -20.58 -7.95 -2.34
CA LYS A 131 -21.74 -8.60 -1.68
C LYS A 131 -21.34 -9.40 -0.44
N ASN A 132 -21.86 -8.99 0.71
CA ASN A 132 -22.27 -9.84 1.85
C ASN A 132 -21.38 -11.06 2.17
N GLN A 133 -20.06 -10.90 2.27
CA GLN A 133 -19.21 -11.89 2.92
C GLN A 133 -18.86 -11.40 4.32
N THR A 134 -19.69 -11.83 5.27
CA THR A 134 -19.20 -12.13 6.61
C THR A 134 -18.02 -13.09 6.49
N THR A 135 -16.92 -12.79 7.17
CA THR A 135 -15.66 -13.55 7.36
C THR A 135 -14.53 -13.36 6.32
N HIS A 136 -13.58 -12.51 6.70
CA HIS A 136 -12.12 -12.68 6.60
C HIS A 136 -11.40 -12.82 5.25
N SER A 137 -11.77 -12.08 4.20
CA SER A 137 -10.74 -11.65 3.23
C SER A 137 -10.16 -10.32 3.68
N PHE A 138 -8.94 -10.34 4.22
CA PHE A 138 -8.23 -9.17 4.76
C PHE A 138 -7.58 -8.29 3.69
N LEU A 139 -7.52 -8.75 2.43
CA LEU A 139 -6.85 -8.00 1.37
C LEU A 139 -7.89 -7.17 0.60
N PRO A 140 -7.76 -5.83 0.54
CA PRO A 140 -8.57 -5.04 -0.37
C PRO A 140 -8.30 -5.47 -1.81
N CYS A 141 -9.33 -5.47 -2.66
CA CYS A 141 -9.15 -5.60 -4.11
C CYS A 141 -8.18 -4.50 -4.57
N SER A 142 -7.11 -4.87 -5.27
CA SER A 142 -6.03 -3.91 -5.47
C SER A 142 -5.17 -4.21 -6.69
N GLY A 143 -4.74 -3.13 -7.36
CA GLY A 143 -3.57 -3.13 -8.22
C GLY A 143 -3.84 -3.54 -9.66
N ILE A 144 -3.14 -2.89 -10.60
CA ILE A 144 -3.03 -3.37 -11.98
C ILE A 144 -1.92 -4.41 -12.09
N ILE A 145 -0.75 -4.04 -11.57
CA ILE A 145 0.29 -4.97 -11.17
C ILE A 145 0.23 -5.06 -9.64
N TYR A 146 0.01 -6.27 -9.13
CA TYR A 146 0.07 -6.56 -7.70
C TYR A 146 1.23 -7.52 -7.44
N SER A 147 2.16 -7.13 -6.57
CA SER A 147 3.24 -8.02 -6.14
C SER A 147 3.26 -8.16 -4.64
N ASN A 148 3.28 -9.41 -4.19
CA ASN A 148 3.55 -9.78 -2.81
C ASN A 148 4.82 -10.65 -2.78
N SER A 149 5.91 -10.09 -2.24
CA SER A 149 7.23 -10.72 -2.07
C SER A 149 8.08 -10.93 -3.34
N PHE A 150 7.65 -10.48 -4.52
CA PHE A 150 8.44 -10.57 -5.76
C PHE A 150 8.96 -9.20 -6.16
N ASP A 151 10.28 -9.08 -6.35
CA ASP A 151 10.85 -7.84 -6.85
C ASP A 151 10.48 -7.63 -8.32
N LEU A 152 10.03 -6.41 -8.62
CA LEU A 152 9.67 -5.99 -9.96
C LEU A 152 10.80 -5.14 -10.53
N HIS A 153 11.44 -5.64 -11.58
CA HIS A 153 12.49 -4.95 -12.31
C HIS A 153 11.92 -4.42 -13.62
N LEU A 154 11.85 -3.10 -13.76
CA LEU A 154 11.30 -2.42 -14.92
C LEU A 154 12.43 -1.83 -15.77
N LEU A 155 12.43 -2.18 -17.06
CA LEU A 155 13.36 -1.69 -18.07
C LEU A 155 12.61 -1.07 -19.26
N GLY A 156 13.07 0.07 -19.76
CA GLY A 156 12.50 0.70 -20.95
C GLY A 156 11.23 1.52 -20.65
N ASP A 157 10.32 1.58 -21.62
CA ASP A 157 9.19 2.50 -21.59
C ASP A 157 7.89 1.81 -21.13
N PHE A 158 7.26 2.34 -20.10
CA PHE A 158 6.02 1.84 -19.53
C PHE A 158 4.92 2.89 -19.60
N GLU A 159 3.73 2.43 -19.99
CA GLU A 159 2.52 3.24 -20.03
C GLU A 159 1.43 2.58 -19.17
N PHE A 160 0.91 3.34 -18.22
CA PHE A 160 -0.23 2.99 -17.39
C PHE A 160 -1.30 4.05 -17.60
N ASP A 161 -2.27 3.75 -18.46
CA ASP A 161 -3.27 4.72 -18.93
C ASP A 161 -4.70 4.25 -18.64
N ASP A 162 -5.54 5.17 -18.17
CA ASP A 162 -6.97 4.98 -17.90
C ASP A 162 -7.28 3.73 -17.05
N ASN A 163 -6.38 3.31 -16.15
CA ASN A 163 -6.64 2.15 -15.28
C ASN A 163 -7.53 2.53 -14.09
N ALA A 164 -8.36 1.59 -13.67
CA ALA A 164 -9.36 1.78 -12.62
C ALA A 164 -8.92 1.22 -11.26
N ASP A 165 -7.63 1.38 -10.93
CA ASP A 165 -7.08 1.37 -9.57
C ASP A 165 -5.61 1.85 -9.59
N THR A 166 -4.90 1.76 -8.46
CA THR A 166 -3.45 1.95 -8.36
C THR A 166 -2.70 1.06 -9.38
N PRO A 167 -1.93 1.64 -10.32
CA PRO A 167 -1.19 0.88 -11.33
C PRO A 167 -0.17 -0.14 -10.78
N ILE A 168 0.67 0.25 -9.82
CA ILE A 168 1.66 -0.66 -9.21
C ILE A 168 1.43 -0.72 -7.70
N VAL A 169 1.14 -1.91 -7.19
CA VAL A 169 0.93 -2.18 -5.75
C VAL A 169 1.92 -3.23 -5.28
N LEU A 170 2.68 -2.90 -4.24
CA LEU A 170 3.73 -3.76 -3.69
C LEU A 170 3.55 -3.99 -2.20
N HIS A 171 3.63 -5.26 -1.80
CA HIS A 171 3.67 -5.71 -0.41
C HIS A 171 4.95 -6.52 -0.21
N SER A 172 5.77 -6.14 0.77
CA SER A 172 7.05 -6.81 1.07
C SER A 172 7.93 -7.06 -0.18
N ALA A 173 7.86 -6.15 -1.16
CA ALA A 173 8.47 -6.30 -2.48
C ALA A 173 9.09 -4.98 -2.94
N ASP A 174 10.17 -5.05 -3.72
CA ASP A 174 10.87 -3.86 -4.17
C ASP A 174 10.55 -3.57 -5.62
N LEU A 175 10.41 -2.29 -5.96
CA LEU A 175 10.37 -1.83 -7.34
C LEU A 175 11.77 -1.36 -7.74
N VAL A 176 12.33 -1.91 -8.80
CA VAL A 176 13.64 -1.52 -9.32
C VAL A 176 13.44 -0.99 -10.73
N VAL A 177 13.65 0.32 -10.93
CA VAL A 177 13.55 0.95 -12.25
C VAL A 177 14.96 1.15 -12.80
N MET A 178 15.26 0.42 -13.87
CA MET A 178 16.59 0.35 -14.48
C MET A 178 16.92 1.60 -15.31
N SER A 179 18.20 1.84 -15.59
CA SER A 179 18.63 3.05 -16.29
C SER A 179 17.96 3.23 -17.66
N ASN A 180 17.75 4.48 -18.08
CA ASN A 180 17.13 4.83 -19.36
C ASN A 180 15.69 4.28 -19.51
N SER A 181 14.94 4.23 -18.41
CA SER A 181 13.54 3.80 -18.40
C SER A 181 12.60 4.98 -18.15
N THR A 182 11.44 4.95 -18.78
CA THR A 182 10.39 5.95 -18.64
C THR A 182 9.12 5.29 -18.14
N LEU A 183 8.51 5.79 -17.07
CA LEU A 183 7.23 5.30 -16.56
C LEU A 183 6.20 6.43 -16.60
N ASN A 184 5.16 6.24 -17.40
CA ASN A 184 4.05 7.18 -17.54
C ASN A 184 2.80 6.62 -16.87
N PHE A 185 2.25 7.36 -15.91
CA PHE A 185 1.00 7.08 -15.22
C PHE A 185 0.03 8.22 -15.53
N THR A 186 -0.96 7.95 -16.37
CA THR A 186 -1.87 8.95 -16.90
C THR A 186 -3.32 8.55 -16.63
N ASN A 187 -4.13 9.50 -16.14
CA ASN A 187 -5.59 9.35 -15.97
C ASN A 187 -6.03 8.15 -15.13
N ASN A 188 -5.17 7.59 -14.28
CA ASN A 188 -5.56 6.44 -13.46
C ASN A 188 -6.43 6.89 -12.28
N ILE A 189 -7.42 6.08 -11.93
CA ILE A 189 -8.36 6.35 -10.84
C ILE A 189 -8.26 5.23 -9.82
N ALA A 190 -7.65 5.53 -8.67
CA ALA A 190 -7.56 4.64 -7.53
C ALA A 190 -8.66 4.90 -6.52
N ASN A 191 -9.19 3.84 -5.89
CA ASN A 191 -10.09 4.02 -4.76
C ASN A 191 -9.31 4.49 -3.54
N GLU A 192 -8.20 3.84 -3.24
CA GLU A 192 -7.30 4.12 -2.12
C GLU A 192 -5.84 3.93 -2.54
N GLY A 193 -4.90 4.34 -1.69
CA GLY A 193 -3.47 4.19 -1.99
C GLY A 193 -2.94 5.29 -2.91
N GLY A 194 -2.30 4.89 -4.01
CA GLY A 194 -1.56 5.79 -4.91
C GLY A 194 -2.14 5.84 -6.31
N GLY A 195 -2.33 7.02 -6.90
CA GLY A 195 -2.85 7.07 -8.28
C GLY A 195 -1.89 6.50 -9.34
N GLY A 196 -0.60 6.33 -9.03
CA GLY A 196 0.38 5.62 -9.85
C GLY A 196 1.02 4.42 -9.12
N MET A 197 1.49 4.62 -7.90
CA MET A 197 2.21 3.60 -7.12
C MET A 197 1.77 3.56 -5.66
N GLY A 198 1.60 2.35 -5.12
CA GLY A 198 1.34 2.08 -3.71
C GLY A 198 2.37 1.12 -3.12
N PHE A 199 3.13 1.59 -2.13
CA PHE A 199 4.12 0.81 -1.40
C PHE A 199 3.60 0.46 0.00
N TYR A 200 3.56 -0.83 0.34
CA TYR A 200 3.09 -1.35 1.62
C TYR A 200 4.11 -2.31 2.21
N ASP A 201 4.04 -2.55 3.52
CA ASP A 201 4.85 -3.56 4.22
C ASP A 201 6.34 -3.43 3.91
N CYS A 202 6.88 -2.23 4.12
CA CYS A 202 8.30 -1.89 3.96
C CYS A 202 8.82 -1.96 2.51
N SER A 203 7.93 -1.99 1.52
CA SER A 203 8.28 -1.89 0.09
C SER A 203 8.88 -0.52 -0.24
N TYR A 204 9.81 -0.48 -1.19
CA TYR A 204 10.42 0.76 -1.68
C TYR A 204 10.76 0.71 -3.19
N LEU A 205 11.05 1.88 -3.73
CA LEU A 205 11.51 2.15 -5.10
C LEU A 205 13.03 2.36 -5.12
N THR A 206 13.73 1.54 -5.90
CA THR A 206 15.13 1.74 -6.28
C THR A 206 15.21 2.33 -7.68
N VAL A 207 15.85 3.49 -7.78
CA VAL A 207 15.96 4.30 -9.00
C VAL A 207 17.38 4.18 -9.56
N TYR A 208 17.51 3.77 -10.82
CA TYR A 208 18.77 3.88 -11.56
C TYR A 208 18.86 5.23 -12.31
N PRO A 209 20.07 5.68 -12.71
CA PRO A 209 20.26 6.94 -13.41
C PRO A 209 19.49 7.04 -14.74
N ASN A 210 19.21 8.28 -15.17
CA ASN A 210 18.55 8.57 -16.45
C ASN A 210 17.15 7.95 -16.53
N THR A 211 16.40 7.96 -15.43
CA THR A 211 15.02 7.46 -15.39
C THR A 211 14.05 8.63 -15.28
N SER A 212 12.88 8.49 -15.90
CA SER A 212 11.85 9.54 -15.87
C SER A 212 10.51 8.95 -15.45
N PHE A 213 9.89 9.58 -14.47
CA PHE A 213 8.58 9.24 -13.95
C PHE A 213 7.63 10.39 -14.25
N TYR A 214 6.48 10.09 -14.84
CA TYR A 214 5.43 11.05 -15.14
C TYR A 214 4.13 10.59 -14.51
N PHE A 215 3.59 11.39 -13.61
CA PHE A 215 2.30 11.18 -12.96
C PHE A 215 1.38 12.33 -13.34
N ILE A 216 0.42 12.06 -14.22
CA ILE A 216 -0.39 13.07 -14.89
C ILE A 216 -1.88 12.77 -14.68
N ASN A 217 -2.60 13.71 -14.07
CA ASN A 217 -4.06 13.63 -13.89
C ASN A 217 -4.55 12.34 -13.21
N ASN A 218 -3.74 11.78 -12.30
CA ASN A 218 -4.16 10.61 -11.53
C ASN A 218 -4.99 11.04 -10.31
N LYS A 219 -5.95 10.20 -9.90
CA LYS A 219 -6.94 10.55 -8.88
C LYS A 219 -7.09 9.43 -7.86
N VAL A 220 -7.11 9.79 -6.59
CA VAL A 220 -7.51 8.90 -5.49
C VAL A 220 -8.84 9.39 -4.93
N LEU A 221 -9.83 8.50 -4.82
CA LEU A 221 -11.19 8.90 -4.44
C LEU A 221 -11.41 9.03 -2.92
N THR A 222 -10.62 8.33 -2.10
CA THR A 222 -10.68 8.43 -0.64
C THR A 222 -9.99 9.68 -0.10
N ASN A 223 -10.17 9.94 1.20
CA ASN A 223 -9.53 11.04 1.91
C ASN A 223 -8.06 10.78 2.25
N THR A 224 -7.55 9.57 2.00
CA THR A 224 -6.23 9.10 2.41
C THR A 224 -5.55 8.40 1.24
N GLY A 225 -4.35 8.85 0.90
CA GLY A 225 -3.66 8.43 -0.31
C GLY A 225 -2.78 9.53 -0.87
N GLY A 226 -2.01 9.19 -1.90
CA GLY A 226 -1.26 10.14 -2.72
C GLY A 226 -1.73 10.06 -4.16
N GLY A 227 -2.08 11.19 -4.76
CA GLY A 227 -2.59 11.25 -6.12
C GLY A 227 -1.64 10.63 -7.14
N ALA A 228 -0.34 10.56 -6.84
CA ALA A 228 0.66 9.83 -7.61
C ALA A 228 1.25 8.66 -6.81
N ILE A 229 1.86 8.94 -5.65
CA ILE A 229 2.60 7.95 -4.88
C ILE A 229 2.03 7.87 -3.46
N TYR A 230 1.76 6.66 -3.02
CA TYR A 230 1.44 6.34 -1.64
C TYR A 230 2.49 5.41 -1.05
N SER A 231 3.03 5.76 0.11
CA SER A 231 3.87 4.88 0.92
C SER A 231 3.22 4.65 2.28
N GLY A 232 2.67 3.46 2.42
CA GLY A 232 2.09 2.90 3.63
C GLY A 232 3.16 2.51 4.65
N ARG A 233 2.68 2.06 5.82
CA ARG A 233 3.54 1.77 6.97
C ARG A 233 4.29 0.47 6.75
N CYS A 234 5.45 0.38 7.37
CA CYS A 234 6.19 -0.86 7.50
C CYS A 234 5.55 -1.71 8.61
N ASN A 235 4.57 -2.54 8.24
CA ASN A 235 3.91 -3.49 9.14
C ASN A 235 4.66 -4.84 9.03
N GLY A 236 5.76 -5.00 9.77
CA GLY A 236 6.25 -6.35 10.02
C GLY A 236 5.21 -7.11 10.85
N ASP A 237 4.88 -8.35 10.48
CA ASP A 237 3.81 -9.17 11.07
C ASP A 237 3.93 -9.36 12.60
N ASP A 238 5.08 -9.05 13.20
CA ASP A 238 5.19 -8.92 14.65
C ASP A 238 6.11 -7.76 15.02
N GLN A 239 5.50 -6.83 15.76
CA GLN A 239 6.10 -5.69 16.44
C GLN A 239 6.24 -4.43 15.60
N ALA A 240 5.90 -3.32 16.26
CA ALA A 240 6.59 -2.04 16.16
C ALA A 240 8.08 -2.23 16.50
N SER A 241 8.75 -3.11 15.77
CA SER A 241 10.17 -3.28 15.81
C SER A 241 10.74 -1.98 15.27
N LEU A 242 11.71 -1.46 16.01
CA LEU A 242 12.54 -0.30 15.70
C LEU A 242 13.39 -0.51 14.43
N VAL A 243 12.79 -1.08 13.39
CA VAL A 243 13.39 -1.21 12.07
C VAL A 243 13.16 0.12 11.39
N THR A 244 14.24 0.87 11.36
CA THR A 244 14.40 2.13 10.65
C THR A 244 13.72 2.03 9.29
N SER A 245 12.60 2.73 9.10
CA SER A 245 11.93 2.73 7.80
C SER A 245 12.84 3.45 6.82
N GLU A 246 13.68 2.71 6.09
CA GLU A 246 14.48 3.25 5.00
C GLU A 246 13.56 4.04 4.04
N CYS A 247 14.09 5.11 3.44
CA CYS A 247 13.35 5.94 2.50
C CYS A 247 12.61 5.08 1.46
N PHE A 248 11.32 5.33 1.23
CA PHE A 248 10.57 4.59 0.20
C PHE A 248 11.17 4.78 -1.21
N VAL A 249 12.04 5.77 -1.41
CA VAL A 249 12.75 6.00 -2.68
C VAL A 249 14.25 6.08 -2.42
N ARG A 250 15.04 5.31 -3.17
CA ARG A 250 16.50 5.31 -3.08
C ARG A 250 17.14 5.26 -4.45
N LEU A 251 18.31 5.85 -4.61
CA LEU A 251 19.14 5.60 -5.79
C LEU A 251 19.82 4.24 -5.64
N TYR A 252 20.05 3.56 -6.76
CA TYR A 252 20.91 2.37 -6.82
C TYR A 252 22.25 2.58 -6.08
N ASN A 253 22.83 3.79 -6.19
CA ASN A 253 23.97 4.20 -5.39
C ASN A 253 23.49 4.97 -4.15
N LEU A 254 23.37 4.24 -3.03
CA LEU A 254 22.88 4.74 -1.73
C LEU A 254 23.69 5.92 -1.17
N TYR A 255 24.90 6.15 -1.67
CA TYR A 255 25.77 7.26 -1.23
C TYR A 255 25.51 8.58 -1.97
N THR A 256 24.62 8.60 -2.97
CA THR A 256 24.38 9.79 -3.81
C THR A 256 23.12 10.53 -3.37
N HIS A 257 23.28 11.80 -2.99
CA HIS A 257 22.17 12.68 -2.61
C HIS A 257 21.15 12.88 -3.77
N PRO A 258 19.82 12.94 -3.50
CA PRO A 258 18.77 13.14 -4.50
C PRO A 258 18.96 14.30 -5.49
N GLU A 259 19.48 15.44 -5.01
CA GLU A 259 19.80 16.61 -5.84
C GLU A 259 20.86 16.34 -6.93
N LYS A 260 21.60 15.23 -6.83
CA LYS A 260 22.61 14.81 -7.82
C LYS A 260 22.07 13.72 -8.74
N TRP A 261 20.82 13.29 -8.59
CA TRP A 261 20.24 12.24 -9.41
C TRP A 261 19.95 12.79 -10.81
N ASN A 262 20.37 12.07 -11.84
CA ASN A 262 20.01 12.39 -13.21
C ASN A 262 18.65 11.77 -13.61
N SER A 263 17.73 11.67 -12.66
CA SER A 263 16.42 11.04 -12.83
C SER A 263 15.34 12.01 -12.38
N THR A 264 14.24 12.07 -13.10
CA THR A 264 13.20 13.11 -12.92
C THR A 264 11.88 12.53 -12.48
N PHE A 265 11.19 13.20 -11.56
CA PHE A 265 9.82 12.90 -11.16
C PHE A 265 8.93 14.07 -11.50
N ASN A 266 7.88 13.85 -12.29
CA ASN A 266 6.99 14.89 -12.78
C ASN A 266 5.58 14.63 -12.27
N PHE A 267 5.01 15.59 -11.54
CA PHE A 267 3.70 15.48 -10.91
C PHE A 267 2.79 16.59 -11.42
N TRP A 268 1.81 16.24 -12.25
CA TRP A 268 0.88 17.18 -12.88
C TRP A 268 -0.56 16.80 -12.57
N ASP A 269 -1.30 17.72 -11.96
CA ASP A 269 -2.74 17.61 -11.71
C ASP A 269 -3.20 16.33 -10.96
N ASN A 270 -2.35 15.81 -10.07
CA ASN A 270 -2.69 14.64 -9.26
C ASN A 270 -3.52 15.03 -8.03
N THR A 271 -4.62 14.33 -7.78
CA THR A 271 -5.58 14.70 -6.73
C THR A 271 -5.98 13.54 -5.81
N VAL A 272 -6.35 13.88 -4.58
CA VAL A 272 -6.90 12.97 -3.55
C VAL A 272 -8.16 13.63 -2.99
N ASN A 273 -9.31 12.97 -3.15
CA ASN A 273 -10.64 13.54 -2.90
C ASN A 273 -10.75 15.00 -3.40
N THR A 274 -10.48 15.17 -4.70
CA THR A 274 -10.50 16.46 -5.43
C THR A 274 -9.54 17.53 -4.91
N LYS A 275 -8.63 17.22 -3.99
CA LYS A 275 -7.61 18.15 -3.49
C LYS A 275 -6.25 17.76 -4.02
N ILE A 276 -5.42 18.74 -4.33
CA ILE A 276 -4.04 18.51 -4.73
C ILE A 276 -3.31 17.79 -3.59
N ASN A 277 -2.69 16.67 -3.95
CA ASN A 277 -1.82 15.87 -3.11
C ASN A 277 -1.16 14.82 -4.01
N SER A 278 0.11 14.99 -4.34
CA SER A 278 0.80 14.05 -5.23
C SER A 278 1.40 12.89 -4.44
N VAL A 279 1.99 13.16 -3.28
CA VAL A 279 2.73 12.15 -2.50
C VAL A 279 2.21 12.09 -1.08
N PHE A 280 1.88 10.89 -0.63
CA PHE A 280 1.48 10.62 0.75
C PHE A 280 2.35 9.54 1.37
N VAL A 281 2.85 9.81 2.57
CA VAL A 281 3.77 8.91 3.27
C VAL A 281 3.37 8.76 4.74
N THR A 282 3.34 7.52 5.23
CA THR A 282 2.92 7.21 6.60
C THR A 282 4.07 6.88 7.54
N SER A 283 5.23 6.40 7.08
CA SER A 283 6.45 6.32 7.89
C SER A 283 7.51 7.22 7.26
N MET A 284 7.93 8.24 8.00
CA MET A 284 8.89 9.25 7.55
C MET A 284 10.11 9.27 8.44
N GLU A 285 10.79 8.12 8.60
CA GLU A 285 12.19 8.25 8.95
C GLU A 285 12.90 9.01 7.82
N PRO A 286 13.82 9.93 8.16
CA PRO A 286 14.50 10.73 7.16
C PRO A 286 15.24 9.81 6.19
N CYS A 287 15.08 10.05 4.90
CA CYS A 287 15.90 9.42 3.88
C CYS A 287 17.38 9.72 4.19
N TRP A 288 18.06 8.76 4.82
CA TRP A 288 19.41 8.96 5.32
C TRP A 288 20.39 8.78 4.17
N PHE A 289 20.98 9.89 3.72
CA PHE A 289 22.01 9.89 2.67
C PHE A 289 23.38 10.23 3.30
N PRO A 290 24.45 9.44 3.07
CA PRO A 290 25.77 9.56 3.71
C PRO A 290 26.59 10.86 3.55
N GLU A 291 26.02 12.00 3.18
CA GLU A 291 26.71 13.30 3.16
C GLU A 291 26.20 14.23 4.29
N ASN A 292 26.98 15.24 4.68
CA ASN A 292 26.61 16.31 5.64
C ASN A 292 25.35 17.13 5.23
N ASN A 293 24.69 16.74 4.14
CA ASN A 293 23.43 17.27 3.61
C ASN A 293 22.30 16.23 3.64
N SER A 294 22.43 15.10 4.35
CA SER A 294 21.23 14.34 4.73
C SER A 294 20.22 15.35 5.25
N MET A 295 19.03 15.40 4.65
CA MET A 295 17.91 16.07 5.28
C MET A 295 17.61 15.25 6.54
N ILE A 296 18.38 15.46 7.60
CA ILE A 296 17.82 15.47 8.94
C ILE A 296 16.76 16.56 8.83
N VAL A 297 15.56 16.16 8.42
CA VAL A 297 14.43 17.06 8.22
C VAL A 297 14.24 17.73 9.57
N GLN A 298 14.81 18.93 9.71
CA GLN A 298 14.68 19.72 10.91
C GLN A 298 13.19 20.03 11.05
N ASN A 299 12.68 19.83 12.25
CA ASN A 299 11.29 20.08 12.58
C ASN A 299 10.94 21.53 12.17
N PRO A 300 9.87 21.80 11.38
CA PRO A 300 8.71 20.94 11.08
C PRO A 300 8.56 20.47 9.61
N ASP A 301 9.57 20.58 8.75
CA ASP A 301 9.38 20.56 7.28
C ASP A 301 9.32 19.17 6.63
N ILE A 302 8.43 18.29 7.10
CA ILE A 302 8.10 17.00 6.44
C ILE A 302 7.76 17.21 4.96
N GLN A 303 6.99 18.24 4.68
CA GLN A 303 6.56 18.62 3.34
C GLN A 303 7.74 18.99 2.43
N GLY A 304 8.88 19.37 3.01
CA GLY A 304 10.13 19.68 2.31
C GLY A 304 10.96 18.45 1.93
N ALA A 305 10.67 17.26 2.47
CA ALA A 305 11.52 16.08 2.33
C ALA A 305 11.63 15.56 0.89
N PHE A 306 10.64 15.88 0.04
CA PHE A 306 10.57 15.47 -1.37
C PHE A 306 10.54 16.67 -2.33
N CYS A 307 11.06 17.81 -1.87
CA CYS A 307 11.18 19.04 -2.66
C CYS A 307 12.53 19.14 -3.38
N TRP A 308 12.99 18.07 -4.01
CA TRP A 308 14.29 18.06 -4.68
C TRP A 308 14.21 18.73 -6.06
N SER A 309 15.33 19.26 -6.57
CA SER A 309 15.33 19.96 -7.88
C SER A 309 14.87 19.11 -9.06
N ASN A 310 14.97 17.78 -8.94
CA ASN A 310 14.54 16.81 -9.93
C ASN A 310 13.09 16.32 -9.74
N TRP A 311 12.36 16.90 -8.77
CA TRP A 311 10.94 16.66 -8.53
C TRP A 311 10.15 17.90 -8.97
N HIS A 312 9.46 17.76 -10.09
CA HIS A 312 8.75 18.85 -10.74
C HIS A 312 7.25 18.74 -10.45
N TYR A 313 6.72 19.73 -9.73
CA TYR A 313 5.30 19.84 -9.43
C TYR A 313 4.71 20.93 -10.33
N ASN A 314 3.75 20.58 -11.18
CA ASN A 314 2.93 21.55 -11.92
C ASN A 314 1.50 21.44 -11.43
N THR A 315 1.00 22.51 -10.85
CA THR A 315 -0.34 22.59 -10.30
C THR A 315 -1.04 23.74 -11.00
N ILE A 316 -1.86 23.44 -12.01
CA ILE A 316 -2.74 24.46 -12.58
C ILE A 316 -4.12 24.25 -11.95
N GLU A 317 -4.26 24.60 -10.66
CA GLU A 317 -5.59 24.87 -10.10
C GLU A 317 -5.52 25.87 -8.94
N MET A 318 -6.16 27.03 -9.16
CA MET A 318 -6.41 28.06 -8.17
C MET A 318 -7.62 27.66 -7.32
N GLU A 319 -7.44 26.94 -6.22
CA GLU A 319 -8.47 26.93 -5.17
C GLU A 319 -8.36 28.25 -4.36
N ASN A 320 -9.40 29.08 -4.41
CA ASN A 320 -9.55 30.32 -3.62
C ASN A 320 -8.46 31.40 -3.82
N GLY A 321 -7.79 31.44 -4.97
CA GLY A 321 -6.78 32.46 -5.27
C GLY A 321 -5.46 32.30 -4.48
N LEU A 322 -5.22 31.13 -3.88
CA LEU A 322 -3.94 30.74 -3.32
C LEU A 322 -3.15 29.95 -4.38
N ASP A 323 -2.02 30.50 -4.77
CA ASP A 323 -1.06 29.88 -5.68
C ASP A 323 -0.38 28.71 -4.95
N LEU A 324 -0.84 27.47 -5.19
CA LEU A 324 -0.27 26.24 -4.63
C LEU A 324 0.98 25.80 -5.40
N THR A 325 1.90 26.73 -5.62
CA THR A 325 3.15 26.53 -6.39
C THR A 325 4.27 25.92 -5.56
N SER A 326 4.06 25.68 -4.26
CA SER A 326 5.08 25.08 -3.41
C SER A 326 5.00 23.55 -3.47
N CYS A 327 6.14 22.90 -3.72
CA CYS A 327 6.28 21.43 -3.64
C CYS A 327 5.74 20.86 -2.31
N LYS A 328 5.79 21.65 -1.23
CA LYS A 328 5.32 21.29 0.11
C LYS A 328 3.83 21.00 0.15
N ASP A 329 3.04 21.70 -0.65
CA ASP A 329 1.58 21.52 -0.69
C ASP A 329 1.17 20.19 -1.37
N ASN A 330 2.09 19.62 -2.15
CA ASN A 330 1.90 18.36 -2.87
C ASN A 330 2.33 17.13 -2.07
N VAL A 331 2.88 17.31 -0.87
CA VAL A 331 3.40 16.23 -0.01
C VAL A 331 2.63 16.24 1.31
N LYS A 332 1.99 15.13 1.64
CA LYS A 332 1.27 14.95 2.91
C LYS A 332 1.81 13.75 3.67
N SER A 333 1.61 13.76 4.99
CA SER A 333 1.94 12.65 5.85
C SER A 333 0.78 12.28 6.76
N GLY A 334 0.70 11.01 7.13
CA GLY A 334 -0.28 10.47 8.07
C GLY A 334 0.26 10.32 9.49
N ILE A 335 -0.59 9.76 10.35
CA ILE A 335 -0.17 9.20 11.64
C ILE A 335 0.73 7.99 11.32
N SER A 336 1.64 7.62 12.22
CA SER A 336 2.52 6.45 12.05
C SER A 336 2.36 5.45 13.17
N PHE A 337 2.00 5.94 14.36
CA PHE A 337 1.85 5.11 15.54
C PHE A 337 0.74 5.65 16.45
N ILE A 338 -0.05 4.75 17.06
CA ILE A 338 -0.94 5.07 18.18
C ILE A 338 -0.29 4.48 19.44
N GLY A 339 0.13 5.36 20.33
CA GLY A 339 0.57 5.00 21.67
C GLY A 339 -0.63 4.78 22.59
N VAL A 340 -0.67 3.60 23.21
CA VAL A 340 -1.59 3.32 24.31
C VAL A 340 -0.75 2.98 25.53
N LYS A 341 -0.86 3.79 26.60
CA LYS A 341 -0.07 3.63 27.83
C LYS A 341 -0.27 2.26 28.47
N ASN A 342 -1.50 1.73 28.44
CA ASN A 342 -1.86 0.42 28.99
C ASN A 342 -2.74 -0.34 28.01
N SER A 343 -2.38 -1.58 27.69
CA SER A 343 -3.19 -2.49 26.85
C SER A 343 -4.54 -2.87 27.48
N THR A 344 -4.68 -2.65 28.78
CA THR A 344 -5.93 -2.77 29.53
C THR A 344 -6.21 -1.45 30.26
N VAL A 345 -7.40 -0.91 30.07
CA VAL A 345 -7.89 0.30 30.72
C VAL A 345 -8.97 -0.07 31.72
N LEU A 346 -8.83 0.38 32.96
CA LEU A 346 -9.86 0.23 33.99
C LEU A 346 -10.76 1.46 33.98
N LEU A 347 -12.06 1.29 33.75
CA LEU A 347 -13.03 2.39 33.72
C LEU A 347 -14.29 2.05 34.52
N TYR A 348 -14.95 3.07 35.05
CA TYR A 348 -16.35 2.96 35.47
C TYR A 348 -17.28 3.18 34.27
N SER A 349 -18.45 2.55 34.29
CA SER A 349 -19.46 2.73 33.24
C SER A 349 -19.86 4.21 33.11
N GLY A 350 -19.82 4.74 31.89
CA GLY A 350 -20.10 6.15 31.58
C GLY A 350 -18.88 7.09 31.60
N GLN A 351 -17.69 6.56 31.90
CA GLN A 351 -16.43 7.31 31.75
C GLN A 351 -16.00 7.42 30.29
N LYS A 352 -15.23 8.47 29.99
CA LYS A 352 -14.58 8.65 28.70
C LYS A 352 -13.44 7.66 28.57
N LEU A 353 -13.24 7.14 27.37
CA LEU A 353 -12.00 6.47 27.04
C LEU A 353 -10.81 7.40 27.30
N PRO A 354 -9.66 6.87 27.74
CA PRO A 354 -8.45 7.65 27.87
C PRO A 354 -8.06 8.23 26.51
N GLU A 355 -7.47 9.41 26.54
CA GLU A 355 -6.87 9.98 25.35
C GLU A 355 -5.75 9.06 24.86
N ILE A 356 -5.80 8.73 23.57
CA ILE A 356 -4.74 7.98 22.91
C ILE A 356 -3.68 8.98 22.45
N GLU A 357 -2.42 8.57 22.52
CA GLU A 357 -1.33 9.40 22.02
C GLU A 357 -1.10 9.06 20.55
N LEU A 358 -1.13 10.04 19.68
CA LEU A 358 -0.84 9.85 18.26
C LEU A 358 0.58 10.35 17.98
N TYR A 359 1.32 9.58 17.20
CA TYR A 359 2.69 9.91 16.84
C TYR A 359 2.87 9.84 15.33
N ASP A 360 3.64 10.78 14.79
CA ASP A 360 4.11 10.76 13.41
C ASP A 360 5.31 9.81 13.23
N GLY A 361 5.85 9.76 12.02
CA GLY A 361 6.92 8.84 11.63
C GLY A 361 8.26 9.15 12.26
N LYS A 362 8.35 10.23 13.05
CA LYS A 362 9.53 10.63 13.82
C LYS A 362 9.29 10.54 15.32
N ASN A 363 8.24 9.83 15.74
CA ASN A 363 7.86 9.71 17.14
C ASN A 363 7.52 11.07 17.78
N LYS A 364 7.05 12.05 17.01
CA LYS A 364 6.56 13.33 17.53
C LYS A 364 5.05 13.24 17.76
N SER A 365 4.59 13.76 18.89
CA SER A 365 3.16 13.82 19.20
C SER A 365 2.39 14.67 18.18
N VAL A 366 1.29 14.11 17.68
CA VAL A 366 0.34 14.73 16.76
C VAL A 366 -0.93 15.06 17.54
N ASP A 367 -1.47 16.26 17.33
CA ASP A 367 -2.70 16.70 17.97
C ASP A 367 -3.90 15.85 17.50
N VAL A 368 -4.52 15.15 18.45
CA VAL A 368 -5.66 14.25 18.26
C VAL A 368 -6.90 14.98 17.76
N THR A 369 -7.06 16.25 18.10
CA THR A 369 -8.25 17.04 17.74
C THR A 369 -8.37 17.31 16.25
N ASN A 370 -7.24 17.27 15.53
CA ASN A 370 -7.18 17.46 14.08
C ASN A 370 -7.35 16.14 13.31
N GLN A 371 -7.49 15.01 14.00
CA GLN A 371 -7.55 13.68 13.41
C GLN A 371 -8.96 13.10 13.49
N GLN A 372 -9.41 12.48 12.40
CA GLN A 372 -10.65 11.72 12.40
C GLN A 372 -10.35 10.29 12.87
N LEU A 373 -10.77 10.00 14.11
CA LEU A 373 -10.63 8.68 14.72
C LEU A 373 -11.99 8.01 14.86
N SER A 374 -12.05 6.70 14.59
CA SER A 374 -13.19 5.84 14.84
C SER A 374 -12.87 4.90 16.01
N TYR A 375 -13.80 4.78 16.95
CA TYR A 375 -13.72 3.85 18.08
C TYR A 375 -14.85 2.85 17.93
N CYS A 376 -14.54 1.54 17.98
CA CYS A 376 -15.48 0.46 17.78
C CYS A 376 -15.30 -0.63 18.84
N ILE A 377 -16.40 -1.06 19.45
CA ILE A 377 -16.43 -2.24 20.32
C ILE A 377 -16.46 -3.47 19.41
N VAL A 378 -15.37 -4.23 19.42
CA VAL A 378 -15.21 -5.43 18.57
C VAL A 378 -15.46 -6.73 19.33
N LYS A 379 -15.41 -6.69 20.67
CA LYS A 379 -15.74 -7.83 21.54
C LYS A 379 -16.38 -7.35 22.85
N GLY A 380 -17.34 -8.12 23.35
CA GLY A 380 -18.04 -7.85 24.62
C GLY A 380 -19.31 -7.01 24.46
N ILE A 381 -19.99 -6.74 25.57
CA ILE A 381 -21.29 -6.05 25.59
C ILE A 381 -21.12 -4.68 26.24
N ALA A 382 -21.04 -3.65 25.40
CA ALA A 382 -21.03 -2.25 25.80
C ALA A 382 -21.57 -1.37 24.67
N SER A 383 -21.67 -0.06 24.92
CA SER A 383 -22.05 0.90 23.89
C SER A 383 -21.43 2.27 24.13
N PHE A 384 -21.23 3.02 23.05
CA PHE A 384 -20.82 4.42 23.13
C PHE A 384 -22.00 5.36 23.31
N TYR A 385 -21.78 6.48 24.00
CA TYR A 385 -22.73 7.56 24.10
C TYR A 385 -22.92 8.25 22.74
N LYS A 386 -24.17 8.44 22.32
CA LYS A 386 -24.50 9.21 21.12
C LYS A 386 -25.34 10.43 21.50
N PRO A 387 -24.78 11.66 21.45
CA PRO A 387 -25.58 12.86 21.63
C PRO A 387 -26.34 13.10 20.32
N ASN A 388 -27.61 12.69 20.25
CA ASN A 388 -28.59 13.30 19.35
C ASN A 388 -30.02 13.14 19.91
N HIS A 389 -30.79 14.21 19.71
CA HIS A 389 -32.08 14.53 20.31
C HIS A 389 -33.09 13.36 20.43
N PHE A 390 -33.57 13.17 21.66
CA PHE A 390 -34.79 12.44 22.09
C PHE A 390 -34.82 10.91 22.14
N ILE A 391 -33.82 10.16 21.66
CA ILE A 391 -33.76 8.70 21.89
C ILE A 391 -32.31 8.25 22.09
N SER A 392 -32.02 7.63 23.23
CA SER A 392 -30.74 6.96 23.48
C SER A 392 -30.61 5.73 22.56
N SER A 393 -29.89 5.87 21.45
CA SER A 393 -29.48 4.70 20.66
C SER A 393 -28.06 4.29 21.05
N SER A 394 -27.88 3.04 21.46
CA SER A 394 -26.56 2.42 21.60
C SER A 394 -25.94 2.20 20.22
N THR A 395 -24.67 2.58 20.05
CA THR A 395 -23.89 2.20 18.86
C THR A 395 -22.61 1.52 19.29
N ASN A 396 -22.21 0.50 18.54
CA ASN A 396 -20.94 -0.20 18.75
C ASN A 396 -19.75 0.67 18.31
N CYS A 397 -19.98 1.67 17.46
CA CYS A 397 -18.94 2.57 16.96
C CYS A 397 -19.30 4.05 17.12
N THR A 398 -18.28 4.90 17.20
CA THR A 398 -18.36 6.38 17.28
C THR A 398 -17.15 7.01 16.59
N SER A 399 -17.30 8.18 15.97
CA SER A 399 -16.24 8.84 15.17
C SER A 399 -15.98 10.30 15.54
N LYS A 400 -16.29 10.72 16.77
CA LYS A 400 -16.09 12.09 17.25
C LYS A 400 -15.42 12.14 18.62
N TYR A 401 -14.38 12.97 18.72
CA TYR A 401 -13.71 13.30 19.97
C TYR A 401 -14.68 14.03 20.93
N GLY A 402 -14.56 13.79 22.24
CA GLY A 402 -15.38 14.44 23.26
C GLY A 402 -16.42 13.51 23.92
N ASP A 403 -17.66 13.97 24.08
CA ASP A 403 -18.69 13.19 24.81
C ASP A 403 -19.12 11.91 24.10
N GLY A 404 -18.84 11.79 22.79
CA GLY A 404 -19.08 10.58 22.01
C GLY A 404 -18.20 9.38 22.39
N GLN A 405 -17.15 9.56 23.19
CA GLN A 405 -16.23 8.50 23.64
C GLN A 405 -16.56 7.96 25.04
N ARG A 406 -17.67 8.40 25.65
CA ARG A 406 -18.15 7.80 26.89
C ARG A 406 -18.66 6.40 26.62
N ILE A 407 -18.19 5.42 27.39
CA ILE A 407 -18.51 4.01 27.16
C ILE A 407 -19.30 3.44 28.33
N PHE A 408 -20.40 2.75 28.01
CA PHE A 408 -21.30 2.15 28.98
C PHE A 408 -21.30 0.63 28.82
N GLY A 409 -20.92 -0.07 29.88
CA GLY A 409 -20.92 -1.54 29.93
C GLY A 409 -21.22 -2.07 31.32
N ASN A 410 -21.28 -3.39 31.44
CA ASN A 410 -21.54 -4.08 32.70
C ASN A 410 -20.24 -4.32 33.46
N THR A 411 -20.26 -4.13 34.79
CA THR A 411 -19.13 -4.30 35.72
C THR A 411 -18.56 -5.72 35.78
N ALA A 412 -19.25 -6.71 35.21
CA ALA A 412 -18.76 -8.09 35.09
C ALA A 412 -18.17 -8.43 33.71
N SER A 413 -18.00 -7.43 32.83
CA SER A 413 -17.57 -7.65 31.44
C SER A 413 -16.25 -6.94 31.13
N SER A 414 -15.34 -7.69 30.51
CA SER A 414 -14.21 -7.14 29.75
C SER A 414 -14.66 -6.97 28.30
N ILE A 415 -14.36 -5.81 27.72
CA ILE A 415 -14.64 -5.53 26.31
C ILE A 415 -13.34 -5.22 25.58
N GLN A 416 -13.34 -5.42 24.27
CA GLN A 416 -12.24 -5.00 23.40
C GLN A 416 -12.70 -3.84 22.54
N VAL A 417 -11.98 -2.73 22.62
CA VAL A 417 -12.20 -1.53 21.81
C VAL A 417 -11.09 -1.44 20.78
N LYS A 418 -11.48 -1.37 19.50
CA LYS A 418 -10.62 -1.04 18.38
C LYS A 418 -10.69 0.45 18.11
N VAL A 419 -9.55 1.08 17.88
CA VAL A 419 -9.46 2.45 17.39
C VAL A 419 -8.87 2.40 15.99
N ASP A 420 -9.51 3.07 15.05
CA ASP A 420 -9.09 3.18 13.66
C ASP A 420 -8.83 4.65 13.30
N THR A 421 -7.73 4.91 12.60
CA THR A 421 -7.46 6.19 11.92
C THR A 421 -8.00 6.14 10.48
N VAL A 422 -8.19 7.29 9.84
CA VAL A 422 -8.65 7.35 8.43
C VAL A 422 -7.67 6.68 7.47
N ASP A 423 -6.38 6.68 7.80
CA ASP A 423 -5.30 6.07 7.01
C ASP A 423 -5.09 4.59 7.34
N GLY A 424 -6.03 3.95 8.05
CA GLY A 424 -6.09 2.50 8.22
C GLY A 424 -5.23 1.93 9.35
N LEU A 425 -4.58 2.76 10.18
CA LEU A 425 -3.97 2.24 11.41
C LEU A 425 -5.04 1.89 12.40
N SER A 426 -4.87 0.71 12.99
CA SER A 426 -5.71 0.28 14.07
C SER A 426 -4.92 -0.22 15.26
N ILE A 427 -5.45 0.04 16.45
CA ILE A 427 -5.03 -0.60 17.69
C ILE A 427 -6.25 -1.15 18.40
N SER A 428 -6.07 -2.23 19.15
CA SER A 428 -7.10 -2.73 20.06
C SER A 428 -6.58 -2.73 21.48
N PHE A 429 -7.42 -2.32 22.43
CA PHE A 429 -7.13 -2.43 23.85
C PHE A 429 -8.36 -2.94 24.59
N ASN A 430 -8.14 -3.53 25.76
CA ASN A 430 -9.22 -4.03 26.60
C ASN A 430 -9.71 -2.92 27.54
N VAL A 431 -11.00 -2.90 27.81
CA VAL A 431 -11.61 -2.09 28.86
C VAL A 431 -12.28 -3.03 29.85
N ASP A 432 -11.84 -2.98 31.10
CA ASP A 432 -12.47 -3.70 32.19
C ASP A 432 -13.28 -2.73 33.04
N PHE A 433 -14.56 -3.02 33.19
CA PHE A 433 -15.45 -2.17 33.98
C PHE A 433 -15.29 -2.48 35.47
N LEU A 434 -14.86 -1.49 36.24
CA LEU A 434 -14.78 -1.59 37.69
C LEU A 434 -16.19 -1.55 38.31
N GLN A 435 -16.39 -2.35 39.36
CA GLN A 435 -17.55 -2.18 40.23
C GLN A 435 -17.45 -0.83 40.95
N CYS A 436 -18.49 -0.01 40.82
CA CYS A 436 -18.64 1.15 41.69
C CYS A 436 -18.99 0.66 43.10
N ASP A 437 -17.99 0.45 43.94
CA ASP A 437 -18.15 0.40 45.39
C ASP A 437 -18.20 1.83 45.95
N TRP A 438 -19.12 2.65 45.44
CA TRP A 438 -19.40 3.94 46.05
C TRP A 438 -20.55 3.77 47.03
N PRO A 439 -20.39 4.14 48.32
CA PRO A 439 -21.50 4.12 49.24
C PRO A 439 -22.45 5.26 48.87
N LEU A 440 -23.72 4.93 48.62
CA LEU A 440 -24.83 5.83 48.90
C LEU A 440 -25.04 5.81 50.42
N GLU A 441 -24.20 6.52 51.17
CA GLU A 441 -24.61 6.96 52.50
C GLU A 441 -25.74 7.98 52.32
N GLN A 442 -26.91 7.63 52.85
CA GLN A 442 -28.11 8.46 52.91
C GLN A 442 -27.99 9.57 53.95
#